data_AF-A0A6G3PK16-F1
#
_entry.id   AF-A0A6G3PK16-F1
#
_cell.length_a   1.000
_cell.length_b   1.000
_cell.length_c   1.000
_cell.angle_alpha   90.00
_cell.angle_beta   90.00
_cell.angle_gamma   90.00
#
_symmetry.space_group_name_H-M   'P 1'
#
loop_
_entity.id
_entity.type
_entity.pdbx_description
1 polymer ?
#
loop_
_entity_poly.entity_id
_entity_poly.type
_entity_poly.pdbx_seq_one_letter_code
_entity_poly.pdbx_strand_id
1 'polypeptide(L)'
;LLAAASGRPATELDAAVRAWRYGGVAALAVLDEEWTPDPEHLERARVRLGEAWEAGERPSLRVSGRARWTVAGADLQLRLDRDGRWWPYRRERGRWIPAG
;
A
#
# COMPACT_ATOMS: atom_id res chain seq x y z
N LEU A 1 -8.62 -13.29 22.85
CA LEU A 1 -7.48 -12.34 22.76
C LEU A 1 -6.41 -12.96 21.85
N LEU A 2 -6.44 -12.66 20.55
CA LEU A 2 -5.53 -13.26 19.53
C LEU A 2 -4.13 -12.64 19.50
N ALA A 3 -3.74 -11.88 20.53
CA ALA A 3 -2.47 -11.16 20.57
C ALA A 3 -1.28 -12.01 21.08
N ALA A 4 -1.49 -13.27 21.47
CA ALA A 4 -0.44 -14.06 22.14
C ALA A 4 0.31 -15.06 21.25
N ALA A 5 -0.12 -15.31 20.00
CA ALA A 5 0.43 -16.41 19.20
C ALA A 5 1.41 -16.00 18.09
N SER A 6 1.58 -14.71 17.78
CA SER A 6 2.36 -14.26 16.61
C SER A 6 3.63 -13.46 16.93
N GLY A 7 3.88 -13.12 18.20
CA GLY A 7 5.00 -12.24 18.58
C GLY A 7 4.90 -10.80 18.05
N ARG A 8 3.82 -10.44 17.35
CA ARG A 8 3.60 -9.09 16.81
C ARG A 8 2.86 -8.19 17.81
N PRO A 9 3.23 -6.91 17.95
CA PRO A 9 2.47 -5.95 18.74
C PRO A 9 1.02 -5.85 18.22
N ALA A 10 0.06 -5.64 19.12
CA ALA A 10 -1.37 -5.62 18.80
C ALA A 10 -1.74 -4.64 17.67
N THR A 11 -0.97 -3.56 17.50
CA THR A 11 -1.14 -2.58 16.42
C THR A 11 -0.76 -3.12 15.04
N GLU A 12 0.23 -4.02 14.96
CA GLU A 12 0.58 -4.69 13.71
C GLU A 12 -0.45 -5.75 13.35
N LEU A 13 -1.01 -6.43 14.36
CA LEU A 13 -2.12 -7.36 14.15
C LEU A 13 -3.39 -6.63 13.66
N ASP A 14 -3.70 -5.44 14.19
CA ASP A 14 -4.84 -4.64 13.71
C ASP A 14 -4.66 -4.24 12.23
N ALA A 15 -3.47 -3.80 11.84
CA ALA A 15 -3.16 -3.49 10.44
C ALA A 15 -3.26 -4.73 9.53
N ALA A 16 -2.76 -5.89 9.98
CA ALA A 16 -2.87 -7.16 9.25
C ALA A 16 -4.32 -7.61 9.07
N VAL A 17 -5.16 -7.47 10.12
CA VAL A 17 -6.59 -7.80 10.05
C VAL A 17 -7.32 -6.86 9.09
N ARG A 18 -7.01 -5.56 9.09
CA ARG A 18 -7.60 -4.60 8.13
C ARG A 18 -7.19 -4.93 6.69
N ALA A 19 -5.91 -5.18 6.44
CA ALA A 19 -5.43 -5.60 5.13
C ALA A 19 -6.18 -6.86 4.66
N TRP A 20 -6.24 -7.90 5.50
CA TRP A 20 -6.95 -9.13 5.19
C TRP A 20 -8.44 -8.91 4.88
N ARG A 21 -9.13 -8.08 5.67
CA ARG A 21 -10.55 -7.77 5.43
C ARG A 21 -10.78 -7.05 4.11
N TYR A 22 -9.86 -6.18 3.71
CA TYR A 22 -9.98 -5.40 2.49
C TYR A 22 -9.67 -6.20 1.23
N GLY A 23 -8.68 -7.10 1.29
CA GLY A 23 -8.16 -7.74 0.09
C GLY A 23 -7.52 -9.10 0.28
N GLY A 24 -7.76 -9.74 1.42
CA GLY A 24 -7.31 -11.09 1.72
C GLY A 24 -5.79 -11.24 1.67
N VAL A 25 -5.33 -12.36 1.11
CA VAL A 25 -3.90 -12.72 1.01
C VAL A 25 -3.10 -11.64 0.28
N ALA A 26 -3.63 -11.08 -0.81
CA ALA A 26 -2.91 -10.09 -1.61
C ALA A 26 -2.63 -8.80 -0.82
N ALA A 27 -3.63 -8.27 -0.13
CA ALA A 27 -3.45 -7.09 0.72
C ALA A 27 -2.50 -7.35 1.90
N LEU A 28 -2.56 -8.55 2.49
CA LEU A 28 -1.66 -8.95 3.58
C LEU A 28 -0.21 -9.08 3.09
N ALA A 29 0.02 -9.68 1.91
CA ALA A 29 1.34 -9.78 1.32
C ALA A 29 1.95 -8.38 1.06
N VAL A 30 1.14 -7.39 0.67
CA VAL A 30 1.58 -6.00 0.47
C VAL A 30 1.92 -5.28 1.79
N LEU A 31 1.28 -5.70 2.89
CA LEU A 31 1.60 -5.19 4.21
C LEU A 31 2.93 -5.76 4.72
N ASP A 32 3.08 -7.08 4.62
CA ASP A 32 4.14 -7.87 5.27
C ASP A 32 5.42 -7.98 4.43
N GLU A 33 5.29 -8.04 3.11
CA GLU A 33 6.43 -8.25 2.21
C GLU A 33 6.89 -6.93 1.57
N GLU A 34 8.20 -6.78 1.50
CA GLU A 34 8.83 -5.76 0.66
C GLU A 34 9.39 -6.42 -0.60
N TRP A 35 9.02 -5.91 -1.77
CA TRP A 35 9.47 -6.43 -3.05
C TRP A 35 9.90 -5.29 -3.98
N THR A 36 10.74 -5.61 -4.96
CA THR A 36 11.28 -4.63 -5.92
C THR A 36 10.69 -4.90 -7.31
N PRO A 37 9.81 -4.03 -7.84
CA PRO A 37 9.38 -4.12 -9.23
C PRO A 37 10.54 -3.83 -10.17
N ASP A 38 10.61 -4.55 -11.27
CA ASP A 38 11.48 -4.19 -12.39
C ASP A 38 10.96 -2.89 -13.08
N PRO A 39 11.80 -2.23 -13.90
CA PRO A 39 11.42 -0.98 -14.54
C PRO A 39 10.17 -1.09 -15.43
N GLU A 40 9.96 -2.22 -16.10
CA GLU A 40 8.79 -2.44 -16.96
C GLU A 40 7.50 -2.56 -16.15
N HIS A 41 7.52 -3.29 -15.02
CA HIS A 41 6.43 -3.36 -14.07
C HIS A 41 6.11 -1.99 -13.49
N LEU A 42 7.14 -1.21 -13.18
CA LEU A 42 6.97 0.14 -12.66
C LEU A 42 6.30 1.06 -13.69
N GLU A 43 6.71 0.98 -14.96
CA GLU A 43 6.12 1.77 -16.04
C GLU A 43 4.68 1.36 -16.31
N ARG A 44 4.38 0.06 -16.41
CA ARG A 44 2.99 -0.43 -16.54
C ARG A 44 2.12 0.05 -15.38
N ALA A 45 2.64 0.00 -14.16
CA ALA A 45 1.92 0.47 -12.98
C ALA A 45 1.71 2.00 -13.01
N ARG A 46 2.66 2.78 -13.54
CA ARG A 46 2.51 4.25 -13.75
C ARG A 46 1.43 4.56 -14.78
N VAL A 47 1.39 3.83 -15.89
CA VAL A 47 0.39 3.99 -16.94
C VAL A 47 -1.00 3.67 -16.39
N ARG A 48 -1.19 2.50 -15.79
CA ARG A 48 -2.48 2.08 -15.19
C ARG A 48 -2.97 3.06 -14.13
N LEU A 49 -2.06 3.61 -13.35
CA LEU A 49 -2.40 4.61 -12.35
C LEU A 49 -2.76 5.96 -12.99
N GLY A 50 -2.09 6.34 -14.09
CA GLY A 50 -2.44 7.51 -14.89
C GLY A 50 -3.83 7.42 -15.51
N GLU A 51 -4.22 6.23 -15.99
CA GLU A 51 -5.55 5.96 -16.55
C GLU A 51 -6.69 6.06 -15.51
N ALA A 52 -6.37 5.91 -14.22
CA ALA A 52 -7.36 5.97 -13.15
C ALA A 52 -7.76 7.40 -12.74
N TRP A 53 -7.05 8.43 -13.24
CA TRP A 53 -7.38 9.83 -12.97
C TRP A 53 -7.89 10.55 -14.20
N GLU A 54 -8.93 11.35 -14.00
CA GLU A 54 -9.32 12.36 -14.96
C GLU A 54 -8.21 13.42 -15.13
N ALA A 55 -8.18 14.04 -16.31
CA ALA A 55 -7.17 15.03 -16.64
C ALA A 55 -7.19 16.21 -15.63
N GLY A 56 -6.11 16.34 -14.85
CA GLY A 56 -5.95 17.41 -13.85
C GLY A 56 -6.28 17.00 -12.40
N GLU A 57 -6.84 15.82 -12.16
CA GLU A 57 -7.10 15.32 -10.80
C GLU A 57 -5.95 14.50 -10.23
N ARG A 58 -4.91 14.26 -11.05
CA ARG A 58 -3.77 13.44 -10.67
C ARG A 58 -2.99 14.07 -9.51
N PRO A 59 -2.95 13.43 -8.33
CA PRO A 59 -2.13 13.89 -7.24
C PRO A 59 -0.64 13.73 -7.58
N SER A 60 0.17 14.64 -7.05
CA SER A 60 1.63 14.52 -7.17
C SER A 60 2.12 13.34 -6.34
N LEU A 61 2.60 12.28 -6.98
CA LEU A 61 3.14 11.09 -6.31
C LEU A 61 4.67 11.12 -6.29
N ARG A 62 5.26 10.89 -5.12
CA ARG A 62 6.70 10.69 -4.96
C ARG A 62 6.99 9.24 -4.65
N VAL A 63 7.98 8.68 -5.35
CA VAL A 63 8.51 7.36 -5.02
C VAL A 63 9.20 7.44 -3.66
N SER A 64 8.70 6.70 -2.68
CA SER A 64 9.19 6.72 -1.29
C SER A 64 9.83 5.40 -0.85
N GLY A 65 9.83 4.40 -1.72
CA GLY A 65 10.48 3.11 -1.50
C GLY A 65 10.25 2.15 -2.66
N ARG A 66 10.63 0.89 -2.46
CA ARG A 66 10.40 -0.19 -3.43
C ARG A 66 8.90 -0.51 -3.44
N ALA A 67 8.25 -0.42 -4.61
CA ALA A 67 6.81 -0.59 -4.78
C ALA A 67 5.91 0.38 -3.99
N ARG A 68 6.44 1.51 -3.48
CA ARG A 68 5.71 2.44 -2.59
C ARG A 68 5.77 3.88 -3.06
N TRP A 69 4.61 4.48 -3.26
CA TRP A 69 4.48 5.89 -3.66
C TRP A 69 3.68 6.66 -2.62
N THR A 70 4.22 7.79 -2.17
CA THR A 70 3.54 8.69 -1.22
C THR A 70 2.96 9.87 -1.98
N VAL A 71 1.71 10.24 -1.66
CA VAL A 71 1.09 11.45 -2.18
C VAL A 71 1.76 12.67 -1.56
N ALA A 72 2.32 13.54 -2.38
CA ALA A 72 2.96 14.77 -1.93
C ALA A 72 1.92 15.67 -1.26
N GLY A 73 2.21 16.10 -0.03
CA GLY A 73 1.31 16.97 0.73
C GLY A 73 0.14 16.24 1.41
N ALA A 74 0.08 14.91 1.34
CA ALA A 74 -0.94 14.13 2.06
C ALA A 74 -0.32 12.96 2.83
N ASP A 75 -0.99 12.57 3.92
CA ASP A 75 -0.67 11.38 4.71
C ASP A 75 -1.24 10.10 4.05
N LEU A 76 -1.03 9.97 2.74
CA LEU A 76 -1.50 8.86 1.90
C LEU A 76 -0.34 8.19 1.16
N GLN A 77 -0.34 6.86 1.14
CA GLN A 77 0.64 6.03 0.44
C GLN A 77 -0.08 4.96 -0.38
N LEU A 78 0.38 4.75 -1.60
CA LEU A 78 -0.02 3.64 -2.46
C LEU A 78 1.09 2.60 -2.46
N ARG A 79 0.71 1.34 -2.29
CA ARG A 79 1.62 0.20 -2.40
C ARG A 79 1.21 -0.70 -3.56
N LEU A 80 2.17 -1.06 -4.40
CA LEU A 80 1.98 -1.92 -5.55
C LEU A 80 2.19 -3.38 -5.13
N ASP A 81 1.30 -4.28 -5.55
CA ASP A 81 1.54 -5.72 -5.46
C ASP A 81 2.18 -6.28 -6.74
N ARG A 82 2.58 -7.55 -6.67
CA ARG A 82 3.23 -8.24 -7.80
C ARG A 82 2.32 -8.40 -9.02
N ASP A 83 1.00 -8.32 -8.82
CA ASP A 83 -0.01 -8.44 -9.88
C ASP A 83 -0.31 -7.07 -10.52
N GLY A 84 0.33 -5.99 -10.06
CA GLY A 84 0.15 -4.65 -10.60
C GLY A 84 -1.06 -3.89 -10.02
N ARG A 85 -1.65 -4.39 -8.93
CA ARG A 85 -2.75 -3.73 -8.22
C ARG A 85 -2.21 -2.80 -7.12
N TRP A 86 -2.92 -1.68 -6.97
CA TRP A 86 -2.61 -0.63 -6.00
C TRP A 86 -3.44 -0.80 -4.73
N TRP A 87 -2.77 -0.65 -3.59
CA TRP A 87 -3.34 -0.74 -2.26
C TRP A 87 -3.16 0.59 -1.53
N PRO A 88 -4.24 1.27 -1.13
CA PRO A 88 -4.18 2.54 -0.42
C PRO A 88 -3.86 2.33 1.07
N TYR A 89 -3.01 3.21 1.60
CA TYR A 89 -2.63 3.31 3.00
C TYR A 89 -2.73 4.75 3.46
N ARG A 90 -3.17 4.96 4.69
CA ARG A 90 -3.18 6.27 5.36
C ARG A 90 -2.29 6.28 6.57
N ARG A 91 -1.69 7.42 6.89
CA ARG A 91 -0.88 7.56 8.09
C ARG A 91 -1.78 7.85 9.29
N GLU A 92 -1.73 6.99 10.30
CA GLU A 92 -2.41 7.17 11.58
C GLU A 92 -1.38 7.06 12.70
N ARG A 93 -1.29 8.08 13.57
CA ARG A 93 -0.36 8.08 14.73
C ARG A 93 1.07 7.70 14.36
N GLY A 94 1.55 8.18 13.22
CA GLY A 94 2.90 7.92 12.71
C GLY A 94 3.09 6.61 11.95
N ARG A 95 2.06 5.74 11.84
CA ARG A 95 2.12 4.43 11.17
C ARG A 95 1.26 4.39 9.91
N TRP A 96 1.66 3.62 8.91
CA TRP A 96 0.86 3.38 7.71
C TRP A 96 -0.15 2.26 7.95
N ILE A 97 -1.44 2.55 7.79
CA ILE A 97 -2.54 1.63 7.98
C ILE A 97 -3.28 1.46 6.65
N PRO A 98 -3.65 0.24 6.23
CA PRO A 98 -4.48 0.02 5.05
C PRO A 98 -5.76 0.87 5.11
N ALA A 99 -6.05 1.58 4.03
CA ALA A 99 -7.22 2.44 3.87
C ALA A 99 -8.24 1.73 2.97
N GLY A 100 -8.85 0.67 3.50
CA GLY A 100 -9.83 -0.17 2.81
C GLY A 100 -10.41 -1.21 3.74
#